data_AF-A0A1C6IEM8-F1
#
_entry.id   AF-A0A1C6IEM8-F1
#
_cell.length_a   1.000
_cell.length_b   1.000
_cell.length_c   1.000
_cell.angle_alpha   90.00
_cell.angle_beta   90.00
_cell.angle_gamma   90.00
#
_symmetry.space_group_name_H-M   'P 1'
#
loop_
_entity.id
_entity.type
_entity.pdbx_description
1 polymer ?
#
loop_
_entity_poly.entity_id
_entity_poly.type
_entity_poly.pdbx_seq_one_letter_code
_entity_poly.pdbx_strand_id
1 'polypeptide(L)'
;MAKEATLQVRMDADLKEKAEALYRELGTSFAEAVRIFAKQSVLENGMPFVISANHKNTYGRLSKYADLVRREQEEGAFEKAMVEKYEKAD
;
A
#
# COMPACT_ATOMS: atom_id res chain seq x y z
N MET A 1 25.44 24.63 1.72
CA MET A 1 25.82 23.56 0.76
C MET A 1 24.74 22.50 0.80
N ALA A 2 23.87 22.41 -0.21
CA ALA A 2 22.94 21.27 -0.29
C ALA A 2 23.78 20.03 -0.59
N LYS A 3 23.84 19.09 0.36
CA LYS A 3 24.60 17.85 0.21
C LYS A 3 23.77 16.93 -0.70
N GLU A 4 23.91 17.13 -2.01
CA GLU A 4 23.25 16.26 -2.99
C GLU A 4 23.91 14.87 -2.93
N ALA A 5 23.09 13.86 -2.65
CA ALA A 5 23.49 12.46 -2.63
C ALA A 5 22.81 11.74 -3.79
N THR A 6 23.59 11.02 -4.59
CA THR A 6 23.08 10.21 -5.71
C THR A 6 22.74 8.81 -5.23
N LEU A 7 21.55 8.31 -5.60
CA LEU A 7 21.10 6.96 -5.29
C LEU A 7 21.06 6.15 -6.59
N GLN A 8 21.82 5.05 -6.65
CA GLN A 8 21.82 4.11 -7.76
C GLN A 8 21.23 2.78 -7.29
N VAL A 9 20.16 2.32 -7.94
CA VAL A 9 19.46 1.07 -7.59
C VAL A 9 19.35 0.20 -8.84
N ARG A 10 19.73 -1.08 -8.70
CA ARG A 10 19.48 -2.08 -9.73
C ARG A 10 18.07 -2.64 -9.55
N MET A 11 17.31 -2.66 -10.63
CA MET A 11 15.95 -3.20 -10.66
C MET A 11 15.68 -3.80 -12.04
N ASP A 12 14.65 -4.63 -12.10
CA ASP A 12 14.15 -5.18 -13.34
C ASP A 12 13.64 -4.07 -14.28
N ALA A 13 13.90 -4.22 -15.58
CA ALA A 13 13.54 -3.22 -16.58
C ALA A 13 12.03 -3.04 -16.72
N ASP A 14 11.27 -4.14 -16.70
CA ASP A 14 9.82 -4.11 -16.84
C ASP A 14 9.17 -3.48 -15.61
N LEU A 15 9.73 -3.76 -14.41
CA LEU A 15 9.27 -3.14 -13.16
C LEU A 15 9.48 -1.63 -13.18
N LYS A 16 10.64 -1.18 -13.67
CA LYS A 16 10.96 0.25 -13.79
C LYS A 16 9.98 0.96 -14.71
N GLU A 17 9.75 0.41 -15.89
CA GLU A 17 8.84 1.01 -16.88
C GLU A 17 7.41 1.14 -16.34
N LYS A 18 6.91 0.07 -15.69
CA LYS A 18 5.59 0.09 -15.04
C LYS A 18 5.50 1.14 -13.94
N ALA A 19 6.53 1.26 -13.10
CA ALA A 19 6.55 2.27 -12.04
C ALA A 19 6.58 3.69 -12.62
N GLU A 20 7.40 3.95 -13.64
CA GLU A 20 7.48 5.26 -14.28
C GLU A 20 6.16 5.65 -14.96
N ALA A 21 5.50 4.72 -15.65
CA ALA A 21 4.18 4.95 -16.25
C ALA A 21 3.13 5.29 -15.18
N LEU A 22 3.08 4.50 -14.10
CA LEU A 22 2.15 4.72 -12.99
C LEU A 22 2.33 6.10 -12.35
N TYR A 23 3.57 6.47 -12.01
CA TYR A 23 3.80 7.75 -11.34
C TYR A 23 3.56 8.94 -12.28
N ARG A 24 3.82 8.78 -13.57
CA ARG A 24 3.48 9.80 -14.58
C ARG A 24 1.96 10.02 -14.67
N GLU A 25 1.17 8.95 -14.61
CA GLU A 25 -0.30 9.05 -14.56
C GLU A 25 -0.78 9.77 -13.28
N LEU A 26 -0.11 9.53 -12.16
CA LEU A 26 -0.36 10.21 -10.88
C LEU A 26 0.16 11.66 -10.83
N GLY A 27 0.78 12.16 -11.90
CA GLY A 27 1.29 13.53 -11.97
C GLY A 27 2.59 13.76 -11.19
N THR A 28 3.35 12.70 -10.89
CA THR A 28 4.63 12.78 -10.20
C THR A 28 5.73 12.04 -10.96
N SER A 29 6.98 12.13 -10.48
CA SER A 29 8.12 11.39 -11.04
C SER A 29 8.50 10.22 -10.14
N PHE A 30 9.03 9.16 -10.73
CA PHE A 30 9.52 8.02 -9.94
C PHE A 30 10.58 8.45 -8.90
N ALA A 31 11.48 9.38 -9.27
CA ALA A 31 12.47 9.92 -8.35
C ALA A 31 11.87 10.73 -7.19
N GLU A 32 10.73 11.39 -7.40
CA GLU A 32 9.99 12.06 -6.33
C GLU A 32 9.33 11.05 -5.40
N ALA A 33 8.70 10.00 -5.93
CA ALA A 33 8.15 8.91 -5.14
C ALA A 33 9.21 8.25 -4.24
N VAL A 34 10.41 7.99 -4.76
CA VAL A 34 11.55 7.45 -3.97
C VAL A 34 11.97 8.42 -2.86
N ARG A 35 11.96 9.74 -3.12
CA ARG A 35 12.25 10.74 -2.09
C ARG A 35 11.19 10.77 -0.99
N ILE A 36 9.92 10.64 -1.35
CA ILE A 36 8.81 10.55 -0.38
C ILE A 36 8.96 9.28 0.46
N PHE A 37 9.23 8.13 -0.16
CA PHE A 37 9.48 6.87 0.51
C PHE A 37 10.58 6.99 1.57
N ALA A 38 11.72 7.57 1.21
CA ALA A 38 12.84 7.76 2.14
C ALA A 38 12.47 8.68 3.31
N LYS A 39 11.78 9.79 3.04
CA LYS A 39 11.31 10.71 4.10
C LYS A 39 10.36 10.02 5.07
N GLN A 40 9.38 9.27 4.55
CA GLN A 40 8.41 8.57 5.39
C GLN A 40 9.08 7.49 6.24
N SER A 41 10.06 6.78 5.66
CA SER A 41 10.83 5.76 6.40
C SER A 41 11.56 6.35 7.60
N VAL A 42 12.14 7.55 7.44
CA VAL A 42 12.83 8.28 8.53
C VAL A 42 11.83 8.76 9.58
N LEU A 43 10.67 9.27 9.17
CA LEU A 43 9.63 9.75 10.10
C LEU A 43 9.07 8.62 10.98
N GLU A 44 8.84 7.45 10.39
CA GLU A 44 8.29 6.30 11.12
C GLU A 44 9.35 5.46 11.83
N ASN A 45 10.65 5.77 11.65
CA ASN A 45 11.77 4.92 12.06
C ASN A 45 11.57 3.45 11.62
N GLY A 46 11.09 3.27 10.39
CA GLY A 46 10.64 1.98 9.91
C GLY A 46 10.34 1.99 8.42
N MET A 47 9.68 0.94 7.93
CA MET A 47 9.20 0.89 6.55
C MET A 47 7.92 1.71 6.42
N PRO A 48 7.77 2.53 5.38
CA PRO A 48 6.65 3.47 5.21
C PRO A 48 5.36 2.78 4.78
N PHE A 49 5.38 1.45 4.78
CA PHE A 49 4.24 0.58 4.64
C PHE A 49 4.44 -0.62 5.56
N VAL A 50 3.33 -1.18 6.03
CA VAL A 50 3.35 -2.38 6.86
C VAL A 50 3.76 -3.58 6.00
N ILE A 51 4.94 -4.12 6.26
CA ILE A 51 5.40 -5.37 5.64
C ILE A 51 4.59 -6.52 6.24
N SER A 52 3.85 -7.25 5.40
CA SER A 52 3.16 -8.48 5.78
C SER A 52 3.35 -9.53 4.70
N ALA A 53 3.77 -10.73 5.09
CA ALA A 53 3.77 -11.91 4.24
C ALA A 53 2.38 -12.56 4.11
N ASN A 54 1.42 -12.14 4.95
CA ASN A 54 0.10 -12.73 4.98
C ASN A 54 -0.92 -11.80 4.27
N HIS A 55 -1.24 -12.14 3.03
CA HIS A 55 -2.19 -11.43 2.18
C HIS A 55 -3.65 -11.61 2.62
N LYS A 56 -3.95 -12.53 3.55
CA LYS A 56 -5.32 -12.97 3.87
C LYS A 56 -5.95 -12.32 5.09
N ASN A 57 -5.22 -11.54 5.88
CA ASN A 57 -5.74 -11.03 7.15
C ASN A 57 -5.78 -9.50 7.20
N THR A 58 -6.76 -8.92 6.50
CA THR A 58 -7.13 -7.50 6.59
C THR A 58 -7.81 -7.16 7.92
N TYR A 59 -8.52 -8.11 8.53
CA TYR A 59 -9.21 -7.91 9.82
C TYR A 59 -8.26 -7.59 10.97
N GLY A 60 -7.12 -8.29 11.09
CA GLY A 60 -6.11 -7.96 12.10
C GLY A 60 -5.49 -6.56 11.91
N ARG A 61 -5.45 -6.05 10.67
CA ARG A 61 -4.79 -4.79 10.29
C ARG A 61 -5.63 -3.55 10.62
N LEU A 62 -6.95 -3.67 10.55
CA LEU A 62 -7.90 -2.58 10.86
C LEU A 62 -8.46 -2.67 12.28
N SER A 63 -8.04 -3.66 13.08
CA SER A 63 -8.46 -3.82 14.48
C SER A 63 -8.24 -2.58 15.35
N LYS A 64 -7.29 -1.70 15.02
CA LYS A 64 -7.08 -0.43 15.74
C LYS A 64 -8.17 0.60 15.48
N TYR A 65 -8.92 0.46 14.38
CA TYR A 65 -9.99 1.35 13.95
C TYR A 65 -11.37 0.68 14.04
N ALA A 66 -11.45 -0.55 14.56
CA ALA A 66 -12.69 -1.29 14.67
C ALA A 66 -13.51 -0.77 15.86
N ASP A 67 -14.77 -0.40 15.59
CA ASP A 67 -15.73 -0.08 16.65
C ASP A 67 -16.16 -1.38 17.34
N LEU A 68 -15.83 -1.52 18.62
CA LEU A 68 -16.12 -2.73 19.41
C LEU A 68 -17.60 -3.13 19.40
N VAL A 69 -18.51 -2.15 19.29
CA VAL A 69 -19.96 -2.35 19.26
C VAL A 69 -20.44 -2.95 17.93
N ARG A 70 -19.74 -2.66 16.82
CA ARG A 70 -20.14 -3.10 15.48
C ARG A 70 -19.41 -4.35 15.01
N ARG A 71 -18.50 -4.88 15.83
CA ARG A 71 -17.64 -6.01 15.49
C ARG A 71 -18.43 -7.25 15.07
N GLU A 72 -19.53 -7.57 15.75
CA GLU A 72 -20.40 -8.70 15.40
C GLU A 72 -21.16 -8.49 14.07
N GLN A 73 -21.43 -7.23 13.70
CA GLN A 73 -22.07 -6.90 12.41
C GLN A 73 -21.05 -6.88 11.27
N GLU A 74 -19.81 -6.49 11.57
CA GLU A 74 -18.69 -6.44 10.63
C GLU A 74 -18.05 -7.83 10.43
N GLU A 75 -18.18 -8.73 11.40
CA GLU A 75 -17.83 -10.14 11.25
C GLU A 75 -18.70 -10.79 10.16
N GLY A 76 -18.05 -11.14 9.05
CA GLY A 76 -18.74 -11.73 7.89
C GLY A 76 -19.39 -10.72 6.94
N ALA A 77 -19.35 -9.40 7.21
CA ALA A 77 -19.84 -8.39 6.27
C ALA A 77 -19.04 -8.40 4.95
N PHE A 78 -17.72 -8.58 5.04
CA PHE A 78 -16.86 -8.73 3.86
C PHE A 78 -17.22 -10.00 3.07
N GLU A 79 -17.48 -11.10 3.75
CA GLU A 79 -17.85 -12.38 3.12
C GLU A 79 -19.20 -12.28 2.43
N LYS A 80 -20.21 -11.68 3.06
CA LYS A 80 -21.52 -11.38 2.45
C LYS A 80 -21.39 -10.47 1.22
N ALA A 81 -20.64 -9.37 1.32
CA ALA A 81 -20.46 -8.44 0.20
C ALA A 81 -19.72 -9.09 -0.99
N MET A 82 -18.76 -9.99 -0.71
CA MET A 82 -18.07 -10.76 -1.74
C MET A 82 -19.01 -11.76 -2.40
N VAL A 83 -19.81 -12.51 -1.62
CA VAL A 83 -20.83 -13.43 -2.15
C VAL A 83 -21.81 -12.66 -3.03
N GLU A 84 -22.42 -11.57 -2.57
CA GLU A 84 -23.37 -10.78 -3.37
C GLU A 84 -22.78 -10.22 -4.67
N LYS A 85 -21.48 -9.86 -4.67
CA LYS A 85 -20.82 -9.31 -5.86
C LYS A 85 -20.61 -10.35 -6.95
N TYR A 86 -20.37 -11.61 -6.59
CA TYR A 86 -20.11 -12.69 -7.53
C TYR A 86 -21.34 -13.55 -7.82
N GLU A 87 -22.30 -13.64 -6.91
CA GLU A 87 -23.56 -14.37 -7.09
C GLU A 87 -24.54 -13.63 -8.03
N LYS A 88 -24.38 -12.32 -8.22
CA LYS A 88 -25.10 -11.53 -9.23
C LYS A 88 -24.41 -11.47 -10.60
N ALA A 89 -23.27 -12.15 -10.75
CA ALA A 89 -22.50 -12.18 -11.98
C ALA A 89 -22.72 -13.47 -12.80
N ASP A 90 -23.55 -14.40 -12.29
CA ASP A 90 -24.05 -15.60 -12.99
C ASP A 90 -25.49 -15.40 -13.50
#